data_AF-A0A1S3RPM9-F1
#
_entry.id   AF-A0A1S3RPM9-F1
#
_cell.length_a   1.000
_cell.length_b   1.000
_cell.length_c   1.000
_cell.angle_alpha   90.00
_cell.angle_beta   90.00
_cell.angle_gamma   90.00
#
_symmetry.space_group_name_H-M   'P 1'
#
loop_
_entity.id
_entity.type
_entity.pdbx_description
1 polymer ?
#
loop_
_entity_poly.entity_id
_entity_poly.type
_entity_poly.pdbx_seq_one_letter_code
_entity_poly.pdbx_strand_id
1 'polypeptide(L)'
;MAHDKLITGQLKDFLCNPLGIDHIDAVGFIVNSSHPRLTPHQKYIFDSILSIFGKDIAENILMLVTFVDGKAIPVLEAIKAADLPCRKNNEGLPIHFKFNNSSLYTQKTDDSDVLDGVQQIFWESGFKHMKEFFQALENIESKDLTLTKKVLEERESLEKHLKNLIPQITVLLSKRDENQHLKQCLEKEEKNMEDNKDFETEVEVQVEKRTKLNCFVTNCNTCKSTCHTSCFLPNEDDVKTCAVMDDDGNCVMCPGNCSYFAHDRERALWTYETKTEKRTVQEMKDNFMKAQGKFLDNKQILEKLDDELRKKQEKLNHWANLCSNCLSRLSEIALKSSSLSTMQYISMLIKTEEDEHKPGFDNRIIGLKKMKQEFEILDKIARGENLI
;
A
#
# COMPACT_ATOMS: atom_id res chain seq x y z
N MET A 1 -5.37 0.03 -9.15
CA MET A 1 -4.27 -0.15 -8.18
C MET A 1 -2.90 -0.42 -8.80
N ALA A 2 -2.66 -1.50 -9.58
CA ALA A 2 -1.35 -1.64 -10.26
C ALA A 2 -1.07 -0.46 -11.22
N HIS A 3 -2.11 -0.03 -11.94
CA HIS A 3 -2.07 1.18 -12.76
C HIS A 3 -1.85 2.46 -11.95
N ASP A 4 -2.48 2.58 -10.78
CA ASP A 4 -2.37 3.74 -9.88
C ASP A 4 -0.93 3.87 -9.33
N LYS A 5 -0.29 2.73 -8.99
CA LYS A 5 1.13 2.70 -8.62
C LYS A 5 2.03 3.14 -9.78
N LEU A 6 1.72 2.73 -11.00
CA LEU A 6 2.45 3.17 -12.20
C LEU A 6 2.31 4.69 -12.41
N ILE A 7 1.10 5.24 -12.31
CA ILE A 7 0.85 6.68 -12.45
C ILE A 7 1.61 7.45 -11.36
N THR A 8 1.54 6.98 -10.11
CA THR A 8 2.25 7.60 -8.99
C THR A 8 3.76 7.59 -9.21
N GLY A 9 4.31 6.49 -9.73
CA GLY A 9 5.71 6.38 -10.12
C GLY A 9 6.10 7.37 -11.23
N GLN A 10 5.31 7.44 -12.30
CA GLN A 10 5.55 8.39 -13.40
C GLN A 10 5.50 9.85 -12.94
N LEU A 11 4.54 10.21 -12.08
CA LEU A 11 4.46 11.55 -11.49
C LEU A 11 5.66 11.85 -10.61
N LYS A 12 6.10 10.89 -9.78
CA LYS A 12 7.32 11.03 -8.99
C LYS A 12 8.53 11.26 -9.89
N ASP A 13 8.72 10.43 -10.91
CA ASP A 13 9.85 10.55 -11.84
C ASP A 13 9.85 11.91 -12.54
N PHE A 14 8.68 12.40 -12.93
CA PHE A 14 8.52 13.71 -13.55
C PHE A 14 8.85 14.87 -12.57
N LEU A 15 8.29 14.84 -11.36
CA LEU A 15 8.43 15.91 -10.37
C LEU A 15 9.81 15.92 -9.67
N CYS A 16 10.46 14.76 -9.57
CA CYS A 16 11.76 14.60 -8.90
C CYS A 16 12.94 14.61 -9.87
N ASN A 17 12.73 14.74 -11.17
CA ASN A 17 13.81 14.80 -12.16
C ASN A 17 14.69 16.05 -11.89
N PRO A 18 16.03 15.91 -11.72
CA PRO A 18 16.94 17.05 -11.55
C PRO A 18 16.94 18.04 -12.72
N LEU A 19 16.58 17.57 -13.92
CA LEU A 19 16.40 18.39 -15.13
C LEU A 19 14.92 18.69 -15.42
N GLY A 20 14.02 18.33 -14.50
CA GLY A 20 12.58 18.53 -14.61
C GLY A 20 12.16 19.91 -14.15
N ILE A 21 10.90 20.01 -13.73
CA ILE A 21 10.35 21.24 -13.13
C ILE A 21 10.72 21.34 -11.65
N ASP A 22 10.99 22.55 -11.20
CA ASP A 22 11.26 22.87 -9.79
C ASP A 22 10.10 23.64 -9.15
N HIS A 23 9.24 24.26 -9.97
CA HIS A 23 8.05 25.01 -9.52
C HIS A 23 6.78 24.61 -10.28
N ILE A 24 5.64 24.84 -9.64
CA ILE A 24 4.31 24.74 -10.27
C ILE A 24 3.47 25.99 -9.99
N ASP A 25 2.84 26.51 -11.05
CA ASP A 25 1.90 27.63 -10.92
C ASP A 25 0.49 27.14 -10.57
N ALA A 26 0.05 26.01 -11.16
CA ALA A 26 -1.26 25.46 -10.89
C ALA A 26 -1.37 23.95 -11.11
N VAL A 27 -2.28 23.32 -10.38
CA VAL A 27 -2.76 21.95 -10.58
C VAL A 27 -4.24 22.00 -10.90
N GLY A 28 -4.61 21.66 -12.14
CA GLY A 28 -6.00 21.68 -12.60
C GLY A 28 -6.68 20.31 -12.48
N PHE A 29 -7.71 20.20 -11.65
CA PHE A 29 -8.57 19.00 -11.63
C PHE A 29 -9.74 19.16 -12.58
N ILE A 30 -9.85 18.25 -13.55
CA ILE A 30 -10.94 18.25 -14.52
C ILE A 30 -12.15 17.52 -13.92
N VAL A 31 -13.29 18.22 -13.84
CA VAL A 31 -14.53 17.71 -13.25
C VAL A 31 -15.73 17.97 -14.15
N ASN A 32 -16.71 17.08 -14.13
CA ASN A 32 -17.98 17.27 -14.83
C ASN A 32 -18.97 18.01 -13.91
N SER A 33 -19.58 19.08 -14.40
CA SER A 33 -20.44 19.99 -13.63
C SER A 33 -21.64 19.32 -12.95
N SER A 34 -22.19 18.28 -13.57
CA SER A 34 -23.52 17.75 -13.25
C SER A 34 -23.54 16.80 -12.06
N HIS A 35 -22.39 16.51 -11.44
CA HIS A 35 -22.30 15.57 -10.31
C HIS A 35 -22.66 16.28 -8.99
N PRO A 36 -23.82 16.00 -8.37
CA PRO A 36 -24.22 16.66 -7.13
C PRO A 36 -23.48 16.12 -5.89
N ARG A 37 -22.78 14.98 -6.01
CA ARG A 37 -22.00 14.33 -4.95
C ARG A 37 -20.81 13.61 -5.57
N LEU A 38 -19.68 13.58 -4.85
CA LEU A 38 -18.53 12.77 -5.23
C LEU A 38 -18.77 11.30 -4.84
N THR A 39 -18.61 10.39 -5.81
CA THR A 39 -18.63 8.95 -5.56
C THR A 39 -17.40 8.51 -4.73
N PRO A 40 -17.43 7.34 -4.06
CA PRO A 40 -16.24 6.82 -3.38
C PRO A 40 -15.02 6.71 -4.30
N HIS A 41 -15.24 6.34 -5.57
CA HIS A 41 -14.18 6.30 -6.58
C HIS A 41 -13.59 7.69 -6.88
N GLN A 42 -14.43 8.71 -7.06
CA GLN A 42 -13.96 10.07 -7.27
C GLN A 42 -13.18 10.60 -6.06
N LYS A 43 -13.70 10.39 -4.84
CA LYS A 43 -12.99 10.77 -3.62
C LYS A 43 -11.62 10.10 -3.51
N TYR A 44 -11.53 8.81 -3.83
CA TYR A 44 -10.27 8.09 -3.89
C TYR A 44 -9.29 8.71 -4.89
N ILE A 45 -9.74 9.05 -6.11
CA ILE A 45 -8.87 9.68 -7.12
C ILE A 45 -8.35 11.03 -6.62
N PHE A 46 -9.23 11.88 -6.08
CA PHE A 46 -8.82 13.15 -5.50
C PHE A 46 -7.79 12.95 -4.41
N ASP A 47 -8.12 12.16 -3.39
CA ASP A 47 -7.21 11.94 -2.26
C ASP A 47 -5.87 11.33 -2.71
N SER A 48 -5.89 10.39 -3.66
CA SER A 48 -4.69 9.77 -4.21
C SER A 48 -3.77 10.80 -4.87
N ILE A 49 -4.31 11.64 -5.77
CA ILE A 49 -3.53 12.67 -6.45
C ILE A 49 -3.08 13.76 -5.46
N LEU A 50 -3.96 14.23 -4.59
CA LEU A 50 -3.65 15.25 -3.59
C LEU A 50 -2.58 14.76 -2.60
N SER A 51 -2.52 13.45 -2.33
CA SER A 51 -1.55 12.86 -1.41
C SER A 51 -0.10 12.93 -1.90
N ILE A 52 0.11 13.23 -3.18
CA ILE A 52 1.42 13.41 -3.81
C ILE A 52 2.05 14.73 -3.38
N PHE A 53 1.24 15.77 -3.22
CA PHE A 53 1.72 17.13 -3.07
C PHE A 53 2.01 17.51 -1.61
N GLY A 54 2.94 18.44 -1.44
CA GLY A 54 3.12 19.18 -0.20
C GLY A 54 1.90 20.02 0.14
N LYS A 55 1.66 20.27 1.43
CA LYS A 55 0.52 21.08 1.91
C LYS A 55 0.51 22.52 1.39
N ASP A 56 1.66 23.02 0.95
CA ASP A 56 1.88 24.33 0.36
C ASP A 56 1.27 24.49 -1.04
N ILE A 57 0.91 23.38 -1.71
CA ILE A 57 0.28 23.37 -3.03
C ILE A 57 -1.24 23.64 -2.98
N ALA A 58 -1.87 23.65 -1.80
CA ALA A 58 -3.33 23.78 -1.65
C ALA A 58 -3.91 24.97 -2.44
N GLU A 59 -3.25 26.12 -2.38
CA GLU A 59 -3.67 27.37 -3.03
C GLU A 59 -3.40 27.39 -4.55
N ASN A 60 -2.67 26.41 -5.09
CA ASN A 60 -2.38 26.29 -6.52
C ASN A 60 -3.34 25.31 -7.20
N ILE A 61 -4.23 24.67 -6.44
CA ILE A 61 -5.19 23.69 -6.96
C ILE A 61 -6.47 24.39 -7.41
N LEU A 62 -6.83 24.20 -8.68
CA LEU A 62 -7.96 24.82 -9.36
C LEU A 62 -8.88 23.77 -9.99
N MET A 63 -10.17 24.09 -10.13
CA MET A 63 -11.13 23.20 -10.78
C MET A 63 -11.37 23.61 -12.23
N LEU A 64 -11.23 22.67 -13.16
CA LEU A 64 -11.53 22.84 -14.58
C LEU A 64 -12.85 22.12 -14.87
N VAL A 65 -13.93 22.87 -14.97
CA VAL A 65 -15.28 22.32 -15.04
C VAL A 65 -15.72 22.17 -16.49
N THR A 66 -16.14 20.96 -16.86
CA THR A 66 -16.65 20.59 -18.18
C THR A 66 -18.15 20.31 -18.13
N PHE A 67 -18.82 20.34 -19.28
CA PHE A 67 -20.27 20.08 -19.45
C PHE A 67 -21.19 21.09 -18.76
N VAL A 68 -20.73 22.34 -18.64
CA VAL A 68 -21.49 23.41 -17.97
C VAL A 68 -22.60 23.92 -18.90
N ASP A 69 -23.75 23.26 -18.87
CA ASP A 69 -24.91 23.61 -19.71
C ASP A 69 -25.90 24.57 -19.00
N GLY A 70 -25.72 24.78 -17.70
CA GLY A 70 -26.61 25.60 -16.86
C GLY A 70 -25.86 26.60 -15.98
N LYS A 71 -26.63 27.48 -15.30
CA LYS A 71 -26.09 28.44 -14.34
C LYS A 71 -25.56 27.78 -13.06
N ALA A 72 -26.24 26.72 -12.60
CA ALA A 72 -25.84 25.98 -11.43
C ALA A 72 -24.74 24.96 -11.79
N ILE A 73 -23.74 24.83 -10.92
CA ILE A 73 -22.62 23.89 -11.08
C ILE A 73 -22.57 23.00 -9.83
N PRO A 74 -23.43 21.97 -9.74
CA PRO A 74 -23.57 21.12 -8.55
C PRO A 74 -22.25 20.53 -8.02
N VAL A 75 -21.29 20.24 -8.90
CA VAL A 75 -20.01 19.64 -8.48
C VAL A 75 -19.18 20.55 -7.56
N LEU A 76 -19.35 21.87 -7.63
CA LEU A 76 -18.63 22.79 -6.73
C LEU A 76 -19.08 22.64 -5.29
N GLU A 77 -20.39 22.50 -5.07
CA GLU A 77 -20.95 22.20 -3.75
C GLU A 77 -20.55 20.81 -3.27
N ALA A 78 -20.48 19.82 -4.18
CA ALA A 78 -20.00 18.48 -3.85
C ALA A 78 -18.53 18.49 -3.38
N ILE A 79 -17.67 19.26 -4.04
CA ILE A 79 -16.26 19.43 -3.69
C ILE A 79 -16.12 20.17 -2.36
N LYS A 80 -16.90 21.25 -2.16
CA LYS A 80 -16.96 21.99 -0.91
C LYS A 80 -17.40 21.10 0.26
N ALA A 81 -18.44 20.29 0.06
CA ALA A 81 -18.94 19.35 1.07
C ALA A 81 -17.95 18.20 1.36
N ALA A 82 -17.10 17.84 0.41
CA ALA A 82 -16.02 16.88 0.61
C ALA A 82 -14.77 17.49 1.27
N ASP A 83 -14.76 18.81 1.47
CA ASP A 83 -13.64 19.60 2.00
C ASP A 83 -12.30 19.27 1.34
N LEU A 84 -12.30 19.25 -0.01
CA LEU A 84 -11.07 19.02 -0.74
C LEU A 84 -10.12 20.22 -0.62
N PRO A 85 -8.84 20.00 -0.32
CA PRO A 85 -7.80 21.03 -0.39
C PRO A 85 -7.72 21.60 -1.81
N CYS A 86 -8.11 22.87 -1.94
CA CYS A 86 -8.02 23.64 -3.16
C CYS A 86 -8.14 25.13 -2.86
N ARG A 87 -7.77 25.98 -3.83
CA ARG A 87 -8.00 27.41 -3.72
C ARG A 87 -9.50 27.68 -3.68
N LYS A 88 -9.95 28.42 -2.66
CA LYS A 88 -11.36 28.77 -2.45
C LYS A 88 -11.56 30.27 -2.58
N ASN A 89 -12.75 30.67 -3.01
CA ASN A 89 -13.19 32.07 -2.98
C ASN A 89 -13.69 32.47 -1.57
N ASN A 90 -14.13 33.72 -1.42
CA ASN A 90 -14.66 34.25 -0.14
C ASN A 90 -15.90 33.51 0.39
N GLU A 91 -16.60 32.76 -0.47
CA GLU A 91 -17.78 31.94 -0.11
C GLU A 91 -17.40 30.48 0.23
N GLY A 92 -16.11 30.17 0.22
CA GLY A 92 -15.56 28.83 0.46
C GLY A 92 -15.77 27.88 -0.72
N LEU A 93 -16.16 28.37 -1.90
CA LEU A 93 -16.30 27.57 -3.12
C LEU A 93 -14.96 27.44 -3.84
N PRO A 94 -14.66 26.29 -4.48
CA PRO A 94 -13.46 26.14 -5.28
C PRO A 94 -13.39 27.18 -6.40
N ILE A 95 -12.22 27.81 -6.57
CA ILE A 95 -11.94 28.61 -7.78
C ILE A 95 -11.99 27.66 -8.98
N HIS A 96 -12.75 28.07 -9.99
CA HIS A 96 -13.03 27.21 -11.12
C HIS A 96 -13.13 27.98 -12.43
N PHE A 97 -12.85 27.27 -13.52
CA PHE A 97 -12.89 27.77 -14.88
C PHE A 97 -13.64 26.79 -15.76
N LYS A 98 -14.42 27.30 -16.72
CA LYS A 98 -15.32 26.50 -17.55
C LYS A 98 -14.66 26.17 -18.87
N PHE A 99 -14.66 24.89 -19.24
CA PHE A 99 -14.09 24.39 -20.49
C PHE A 99 -15.13 23.50 -21.19
N ASN A 100 -16.00 24.12 -21.99
CA ASN A 100 -16.95 23.40 -22.84
C ASN A 100 -16.37 23.33 -24.25
N ASN A 101 -15.74 22.20 -24.57
CA ASN A 101 -15.06 22.00 -25.85
C ASN A 101 -15.91 21.24 -26.88
N SER A 102 -17.21 21.02 -26.63
CA SER A 102 -18.07 20.23 -27.51
C SER A 102 -18.17 20.79 -28.94
N SER A 103 -18.11 22.12 -29.08
CA SER A 103 -18.10 22.80 -30.39
C SER A 103 -16.89 22.44 -31.25
N LEU A 104 -15.74 22.08 -30.67
CA LEU A 104 -14.54 21.65 -31.40
C LEU A 104 -14.69 20.28 -32.07
N TYR A 105 -15.65 19.46 -31.62
CA TYR A 105 -15.84 18.09 -32.08
C TYR A 105 -17.14 17.92 -32.88
N THR A 106 -17.83 19.02 -33.20
CA THR A 106 -19.07 18.97 -33.99
C THR A 106 -18.71 18.76 -35.46
N GLN A 107 -19.14 17.65 -36.08
CA GLN A 107 -18.95 17.43 -37.51
C GLN A 107 -19.78 18.46 -38.30
N LYS A 108 -19.18 19.07 -39.32
CA LYS A 108 -19.92 19.94 -40.24
C LYS A 108 -20.93 19.09 -41.02
N THR A 109 -22.21 19.30 -40.78
CA THR A 109 -23.31 18.78 -41.60
C THR A 109 -23.73 19.86 -42.61
N ASP A 110 -24.11 19.45 -43.83
CA ASP A 110 -24.35 20.30 -45.01
C ASP A 110 -25.49 21.37 -44.88
N ASP A 111 -26.10 21.53 -43.70
CA ASP A 111 -27.15 22.52 -43.41
C ASP A 111 -26.66 23.51 -42.33
N SER A 112 -26.03 24.66 -42.65
CA SER A 112 -25.33 25.41 -41.58
C SER A 112 -25.17 26.93 -41.69
N ASP A 113 -26.25 27.71 -41.77
CA ASP A 113 -26.18 29.13 -41.32
C ASP A 113 -26.50 29.27 -39.82
N VAL A 114 -27.42 28.46 -39.28
CA VAL A 114 -27.84 28.53 -37.86
C VAL A 114 -26.89 27.75 -36.95
N LEU A 115 -26.31 26.64 -37.44
CA LEU A 115 -25.32 25.85 -36.69
C LEU A 115 -24.00 26.61 -36.53
N ASP A 116 -23.64 27.45 -37.50
CA ASP A 116 -22.41 28.26 -37.47
C ASP A 116 -22.48 29.36 -36.39
N GLY A 117 -23.61 30.04 -36.25
CA GLY A 117 -23.79 31.07 -35.21
C GLY A 117 -23.75 30.51 -33.78
N VAL A 118 -24.32 29.33 -33.55
CA VAL A 118 -24.26 28.64 -32.25
C VAL A 118 -22.84 28.17 -31.93
N GLN A 119 -22.13 27.61 -32.91
CA GLN A 119 -20.72 27.22 -32.74
C GLN A 119 -19.81 28.42 -32.43
N GLN A 120 -20.04 29.57 -33.08
CA GLN A 120 -19.33 30.80 -32.79
C GLN A 120 -19.53 31.26 -31.34
N ILE A 121 -20.77 31.23 -30.82
CA ILE A 121 -21.06 31.60 -29.43
C ILE A 121 -20.31 30.68 -28.45
N PHE A 122 -20.30 29.37 -28.69
CA PHE A 122 -19.56 28.43 -27.86
C PHE A 122 -18.04 28.67 -27.93
N TRP A 123 -17.51 29.00 -29.11
CA TRP A 123 -16.10 29.30 -29.29
C TRP A 123 -15.66 30.58 -28.58
N GLU A 124 -16.40 31.69 -28.77
CA GLU A 124 -16.14 32.97 -28.10
C GLU A 124 -16.24 32.83 -26.57
N SER A 125 -17.25 32.10 -26.09
CA SER A 125 -17.39 31.76 -24.68
C SER A 125 -16.20 30.95 -24.17
N GLY A 126 -15.80 29.89 -24.87
CA GLY A 126 -14.63 29.09 -24.51
C GLY A 126 -13.34 29.92 -24.46
N PHE A 127 -13.11 30.77 -25.45
CA PHE A 127 -11.95 31.66 -25.50
C PHE A 127 -11.93 32.68 -24.36
N LYS A 128 -13.09 33.24 -24.02
CA LYS A 128 -13.24 34.12 -22.86
C LYS A 128 -12.84 33.40 -21.55
N HIS A 129 -13.35 32.20 -21.31
CA HIS A 129 -13.00 31.44 -20.09
C HIS A 129 -11.52 31.02 -20.07
N MET A 130 -10.93 30.68 -21.23
CA MET A 130 -9.47 30.45 -21.33
C MET A 130 -8.69 31.70 -20.94
N LYS A 131 -9.08 32.88 -21.44
CA LYS A 131 -8.43 34.15 -21.08
C LYS A 131 -8.53 34.42 -19.58
N GLU A 132 -9.70 34.21 -18.97
CA GLU A 132 -9.90 34.35 -17.53
C GLU A 132 -9.00 33.38 -16.73
N PHE A 133 -8.84 32.14 -17.19
CA PHE A 133 -7.92 31.16 -16.59
C PHE A 133 -6.47 31.64 -16.63
N PHE A 134 -5.95 32.05 -17.79
CA PHE A 134 -4.57 32.52 -17.91
C PHE A 134 -4.32 33.82 -17.13
N GLN A 135 -5.29 34.75 -17.10
CA GLN A 135 -5.21 35.94 -16.25
C GLN A 135 -5.18 35.58 -14.77
N ALA A 136 -5.91 34.55 -14.34
CA ALA A 136 -5.82 34.07 -12.98
C ALA A 136 -4.43 33.46 -12.70
N LEU A 137 -3.89 32.63 -13.63
CA LEU A 137 -2.56 32.03 -13.53
C LEU A 137 -1.46 33.08 -13.30
N GLU A 138 -1.51 34.21 -14.01
CA GLU A 138 -0.55 35.33 -13.84
C GLU A 138 -0.47 35.86 -12.41
N ASN A 139 -1.55 35.71 -11.64
CA ASN A 139 -1.66 36.18 -10.26
C ASN A 139 -1.43 35.08 -9.22
N ILE A 140 -1.23 33.82 -9.65
CA ILE A 140 -0.96 32.72 -8.73
C ILE A 140 0.52 32.74 -8.39
N GLU A 141 0.82 32.79 -7.09
CA GLU A 141 2.18 32.60 -6.61
C GLU A 141 2.66 31.18 -6.94
N SER A 142 3.73 31.08 -7.74
CA SER A 142 4.38 29.81 -8.06
C SER A 142 4.89 29.12 -6.79
N LYS A 143 4.76 27.80 -6.71
CA LYS A 143 5.21 27.01 -5.56
C LYS A 143 6.36 26.09 -5.94
N ASP A 144 7.41 26.17 -5.13
CA ASP A 144 8.56 25.28 -5.19
C ASP A 144 8.16 23.85 -4.79
N LEU A 145 8.74 22.87 -5.49
CA LEU A 145 8.41 21.46 -5.31
C LEU A 145 9.20 20.76 -4.20
N THR A 146 10.04 21.45 -3.42
CA THR A 146 10.87 20.83 -2.37
C THR A 146 10.03 20.09 -1.34
N LEU A 147 8.90 20.64 -0.91
CA LEU A 147 8.03 19.95 0.06
C LEU A 147 7.35 18.72 -0.55
N THR A 148 6.90 18.84 -1.81
CA THR A 148 6.34 17.73 -2.59
C THR A 148 7.35 16.58 -2.76
N LYS A 149 8.62 16.89 -3.05
CA LYS A 149 9.71 15.89 -3.13
C LYS A 149 9.88 15.14 -1.80
N LYS A 150 9.89 15.87 -0.67
CA LYS A 150 9.94 15.28 0.68
C LYS A 150 8.73 14.39 0.98
N VAL A 151 7.53 14.77 0.54
CA VAL A 151 6.33 13.92 0.68
C VAL A 151 6.53 12.59 -0.05
N LEU A 152 7.02 12.64 -1.29
CA LEU A 152 7.27 11.46 -2.10
C LEU A 152 8.34 10.53 -1.51
N GLU A 153 9.44 11.10 -1.00
CA GLU A 153 10.51 10.36 -0.29
C GLU A 153 9.97 9.68 0.98
N GLU A 154 9.18 10.41 1.79
CA GLU A 154 8.62 9.88 3.03
C GLU A 154 7.62 8.74 2.77
N ARG A 155 6.82 8.82 1.70
CA ARG A 155 5.91 7.74 1.28
C ARG A 155 6.66 6.50 0.82
N GLU A 156 7.77 6.67 0.10
CA GLU A 156 8.62 5.54 -0.31
C GLU A 156 9.25 4.86 0.89
N SER A 157 9.73 5.64 1.86
CA SER A 157 10.23 5.14 3.14
C SER A 157 9.16 4.34 3.89
N LEU A 158 7.93 4.87 3.97
CA LEU A 158 6.79 4.18 4.57
C LEU A 158 6.48 2.85 3.86
N GLU A 159 6.45 2.83 2.51
CA GLU A 159 6.21 1.59 1.76
C GLU A 159 7.32 0.55 2.02
N LYS A 160 8.59 0.97 2.11
CA LYS A 160 9.71 0.10 2.42
C LYS A 160 9.59 -0.49 3.83
N HIS A 161 9.31 0.34 4.84
CA HIS A 161 9.12 -0.13 6.21
C HIS A 161 7.94 -1.09 6.33
N LEU A 162 6.83 -0.80 5.66
CA LEU A 162 5.63 -1.64 5.67
C LEU A 162 5.89 -3.02 5.04
N LYS A 163 6.64 -3.07 3.93
CA LYS A 163 7.07 -4.33 3.29
C LYS A 163 7.90 -5.20 4.22
N ASN A 164 8.68 -4.60 5.11
CA ASN A 164 9.46 -5.33 6.12
C ASN A 164 8.62 -5.72 7.35
N LEU A 165 7.63 -4.91 7.72
CA LEU A 165 6.77 -5.13 8.88
C LEU A 165 5.81 -6.31 8.68
N ILE A 166 5.11 -6.37 7.54
CA ILE A 166 4.03 -7.33 7.31
C ILE A 166 4.49 -8.79 7.50
N PRO A 167 5.63 -9.25 6.92
CA PRO A 167 6.11 -10.60 7.15
C PRO A 167 6.42 -10.90 8.62
N GLN A 168 6.89 -9.91 9.38
CA GLN A 168 7.21 -10.07 10.81
C GLN A 168 5.94 -10.31 11.66
N ILE A 169 4.82 -9.67 11.30
CA ILE A 169 3.51 -9.93 11.94
C ILE A 169 3.14 -11.40 11.74
N THR A 170 3.21 -11.89 10.50
CA THR A 170 2.87 -13.29 10.19
C THR A 170 3.77 -14.27 10.93
N VAL A 171 5.10 -14.06 10.91
CA VAL A 171 6.07 -14.91 11.62
C VAL A 171 5.81 -14.93 13.12
N LEU A 172 5.47 -13.78 13.71
CA LEU A 172 5.23 -13.69 15.15
C LEU A 172 3.92 -14.37 15.57
N LEU A 173 2.85 -14.21 14.78
CA LEU A 173 1.58 -14.91 15.02
C LEU A 173 1.78 -16.43 14.98
N SER A 174 2.38 -16.96 13.91
CA SER A 174 2.65 -18.40 13.81
C SER A 174 3.52 -18.91 14.96
N LYS A 175 4.56 -18.15 15.34
CA LYS A 175 5.43 -18.55 16.45
C LYS A 175 4.73 -18.50 17.81
N ARG A 176 3.80 -17.56 18.00
CA ARG A 176 3.00 -17.46 19.22
C ARG A 176 2.10 -18.68 19.38
N ASP A 177 1.46 -19.12 18.30
CA ASP A 177 0.59 -20.30 18.31
C ASP A 177 1.38 -21.58 18.62
N GLU A 178 2.53 -21.80 17.96
CA GLU A 178 3.45 -22.91 18.26
C GLU A 178 3.88 -22.92 19.72
N ASN A 179 4.32 -21.77 20.23
CA ASN A 179 4.81 -21.65 21.59
C ASN A 179 3.69 -21.87 22.61
N GLN A 180 2.49 -21.35 22.36
CA GLN A 180 1.33 -21.54 23.23
C GLN A 180 0.91 -23.01 23.29
N HIS A 181 0.93 -23.72 22.16
CA HIS A 181 0.68 -25.15 22.13
C HIS A 181 1.73 -25.92 22.96
N LEU A 182 3.02 -25.66 22.76
CA LEU A 182 4.08 -26.32 23.54
C LEU A 182 3.94 -26.05 25.05
N LYS A 183 3.64 -24.81 25.45
CA LYS A 183 3.39 -24.45 26.86
C LYS A 183 2.27 -25.30 27.47
N GLN A 184 1.14 -25.41 26.77
CA GLN A 184 0.00 -26.21 27.23
C GLN A 184 0.34 -27.71 27.36
N CYS A 185 1.16 -28.24 26.46
CA CYS A 185 1.62 -29.63 26.56
C CYS A 185 2.50 -29.86 27.79
N LEU A 186 3.44 -28.94 28.06
CA LEU A 186 4.32 -29.02 29.23
C LEU A 186 3.54 -28.94 30.55
N GLU A 187 2.54 -28.06 30.65
CA GLU A 187 1.68 -27.94 31.84
C GLU A 187 0.83 -29.19 32.10
N LYS A 188 0.35 -29.85 31.04
CA LYS A 188 -0.42 -31.10 31.15
C LYS A 188 0.45 -32.27 31.59
N GLU A 189 1.68 -32.34 31.12
CA GLU A 189 2.67 -33.35 31.53
C GLU A 189 2.98 -33.25 33.03
N GLU A 190 3.18 -32.03 33.54
CA GLU A 190 3.47 -31.79 34.96
C GLU A 190 2.31 -32.18 35.89
N LYS A 191 1.06 -32.04 35.42
CA LYS A 191 -0.15 -32.37 36.20
C LYS A 191 -0.50 -33.87 36.23
N ASN A 192 -0.09 -34.66 35.23
CA ASN A 192 -0.55 -36.04 35.03
C ASN A 192 0.62 -37.07 35.04
N MET A 193 1.55 -36.93 35.99
CA MET A 193 2.82 -37.67 36.06
C MET A 193 2.74 -39.22 35.96
N GLU A 194 1.59 -39.86 36.21
CA GLU A 194 1.46 -41.33 36.16
C GLU A 194 0.97 -41.90 34.81
N ASP A 195 0.29 -41.11 33.95
CA ASP A 195 -0.36 -41.61 32.72
C ASP A 195 0.24 -41.10 31.39
N ASN A 196 1.20 -40.16 31.43
CA ASN A 196 1.53 -39.32 30.27
C ASN A 196 2.81 -39.67 29.48
N LYS A 197 3.46 -40.82 29.73
CA LYS A 197 4.73 -41.17 29.04
C LYS A 197 4.62 -41.24 27.51
N ASP A 198 3.44 -41.54 26.99
CA ASP A 198 3.16 -41.66 25.55
C ASP A 198 2.00 -40.75 25.10
N PHE A 199 1.77 -39.61 25.78
CA PHE A 199 0.70 -38.68 25.38
C PHE A 199 1.02 -38.04 24.02
N GLU A 200 0.32 -38.50 23.00
CA GLU A 200 0.33 -37.92 21.66
C GLU A 200 -0.66 -36.76 21.59
N THR A 201 -0.20 -35.61 21.11
CA THR A 201 -1.06 -34.48 20.76
C THR A 201 -1.01 -34.22 19.27
N GLU A 202 -2.13 -33.75 18.74
CA GLU A 202 -2.21 -33.28 17.37
C GLU A 202 -1.54 -31.91 17.29
N VAL A 203 -0.50 -31.82 16.48
CA VAL A 203 0.23 -30.58 16.21
C VAL A 203 0.02 -30.24 14.75
N GLU A 204 -0.31 -28.99 14.50
CA GLU A 204 -0.27 -28.44 13.16
C GLU A 204 1.18 -28.19 12.76
N VAL A 205 1.68 -28.96 11.81
CA VAL A 205 3.03 -28.85 11.27
C VAL A 205 2.93 -28.23 9.87
N GLN A 206 3.66 -27.15 9.67
CA GLN A 206 3.86 -26.56 8.36
C GLN A 206 4.81 -27.46 7.57
N VAL A 207 4.26 -28.23 6.62
CA VAL A 207 5.06 -29.05 5.71
C VAL A 207 5.43 -28.21 4.52
N GLU A 208 6.73 -28.06 4.29
CA GLU A 208 7.23 -27.26 3.18
C GLU A 208 6.98 -28.00 1.86
N LYS A 209 6.44 -27.28 0.87
CA LYS A 209 6.26 -27.74 -0.50
C LYS A 209 7.03 -26.83 -1.45
N ARG A 210 7.50 -27.44 -2.54
CA ARG A 210 8.08 -26.73 -3.67
C ARG A 210 7.04 -26.62 -4.77
N THR A 211 6.50 -25.42 -4.97
CA THR A 211 5.54 -25.16 -6.04
C THR A 211 6.26 -24.59 -7.24
N LYS A 212 6.24 -25.30 -8.36
CA LYS A 212 6.89 -24.86 -9.61
C LYS A 212 6.27 -23.56 -10.11
N LEU A 213 7.14 -22.67 -10.59
CA LEU A 213 6.78 -21.43 -11.24
C LEU A 213 7.41 -21.34 -12.63
N ASN A 214 6.81 -20.50 -13.46
CA ASN A 214 7.35 -20.18 -14.78
C ASN A 214 8.40 -19.05 -14.74
N CYS A 215 8.61 -18.41 -13.58
CA CYS A 215 9.64 -17.40 -13.35
C CYS A 215 10.67 -17.85 -12.31
N PHE A 216 11.82 -17.19 -12.29
CA PHE A 216 12.83 -17.39 -11.25
C PHE A 216 12.44 -16.68 -9.96
N VAL A 217 12.77 -17.29 -8.84
CA VAL A 217 12.60 -16.75 -7.49
C VAL A 217 13.88 -16.92 -6.71
N THR A 218 14.10 -16.07 -5.70
CA THR A 218 15.22 -16.19 -4.78
C THR A 218 14.70 -16.77 -3.48
N ASN A 219 15.15 -17.98 -3.13
CA ASN A 219 14.74 -18.68 -1.92
C ASN A 219 15.85 -18.67 -0.90
N CYS A 220 15.50 -18.56 0.38
CA CYS A 220 16.40 -18.89 1.48
C CYS A 220 16.18 -20.36 1.84
N ASN A 221 17.21 -21.20 1.73
CA ASN A 221 17.14 -22.62 2.09
C ASN A 221 17.36 -22.87 3.58
N THR A 222 17.93 -21.90 4.30
CA THR A 222 18.00 -21.94 5.77
C THR A 222 16.66 -21.62 6.42
N CYS A 223 16.00 -20.54 5.99
CA CYS A 223 14.66 -20.17 6.47
C CYS A 223 13.53 -20.92 5.76
N LYS A 224 13.86 -21.63 4.67
CA LYS A 224 12.93 -22.32 3.79
C LYS A 224 11.81 -21.42 3.29
N SER A 225 12.13 -20.16 2.97
CA SER A 225 11.18 -19.09 2.62
C SER A 225 11.53 -18.47 1.28
N THR A 226 10.52 -18.00 0.54
CA THR A 226 10.74 -17.25 -0.72
C THR A 226 10.96 -15.78 -0.40
N CYS A 227 12.12 -15.21 -0.76
CA CYS A 227 12.48 -13.83 -0.41
C CYS A 227 11.84 -12.82 -1.36
N HIS A 228 11.81 -13.13 -2.65
CA HIS A 228 10.99 -12.44 -3.63
C HIS A 228 10.75 -13.31 -4.86
N THR A 229 9.66 -13.04 -5.55
CA THR A 229 9.27 -13.71 -6.80
C THR A 229 9.65 -12.86 -8.02
N SER A 230 9.74 -13.49 -9.19
CA SER A 230 10.07 -12.82 -10.45
C SER A 230 11.42 -12.10 -10.39
N CYS A 231 12.45 -12.80 -9.93
CA CYS A 231 13.80 -12.30 -9.88
C CYS A 231 14.34 -12.08 -11.30
N PHE A 232 14.66 -10.82 -11.61
CA PHE A 232 15.21 -10.40 -12.91
C PHE A 232 16.73 -10.49 -12.98
N LEU A 233 17.37 -11.05 -11.95
CA LEU A 233 18.81 -11.20 -11.91
C LEU A 233 19.26 -12.10 -13.09
N PRO A 234 20.16 -11.64 -13.97
CA PRO A 234 20.71 -12.44 -15.06
C PRO A 234 21.34 -13.74 -14.54
N ASN A 235 21.20 -14.85 -15.29
CA ASN A 235 21.65 -16.17 -14.84
C ASN A 235 23.14 -16.25 -14.47
N GLU A 236 23.94 -15.36 -15.03
CA GLU A 236 25.39 -15.32 -14.86
C GLU A 236 25.80 -14.58 -13.58
N ASP A 237 24.89 -13.83 -12.98
CA ASP A 237 25.15 -12.99 -11.81
C ASP A 237 24.93 -13.75 -10.51
N ASP A 238 25.84 -13.54 -9.55
CA ASP A 238 25.81 -14.13 -8.21
C ASP A 238 24.58 -13.67 -7.41
N VAL A 239 23.97 -14.57 -6.64
CA VAL A 239 22.85 -14.28 -5.74
C VAL A 239 23.17 -13.16 -4.74
N LYS A 240 24.46 -12.94 -4.40
CA LYS A 240 24.91 -11.78 -3.60
C LYS A 240 24.49 -10.44 -4.20
N THR A 241 24.39 -10.35 -5.52
CA THR A 241 24.01 -9.11 -6.24
C THR A 241 22.50 -8.94 -6.37
N CYS A 242 21.71 -9.86 -5.83
CA CYS A 242 20.26 -9.76 -5.83
C CYS A 242 19.80 -8.55 -5.03
N ALA A 243 18.79 -7.82 -5.52
CA ALA A 243 18.24 -6.62 -4.88
C ALA A 243 17.67 -6.83 -3.47
N VAL A 244 17.50 -8.09 -3.04
CA VAL A 244 17.10 -8.42 -1.66
C VAL A 244 18.29 -8.56 -0.71
N MET A 245 19.53 -8.49 -1.21
CA MET A 245 20.74 -8.49 -0.39
C MET A 245 21.16 -7.06 -0.09
N ASP A 246 21.55 -6.80 1.15
CA ASP A 246 22.21 -5.54 1.53
C ASP A 246 23.69 -5.52 1.11
N ASP A 247 24.37 -4.40 1.37
CA ASP A 247 25.77 -4.19 0.99
C ASP A 247 26.73 -5.20 1.66
N ASP A 248 26.34 -5.75 2.81
CA ASP A 248 27.07 -6.79 3.54
C ASP A 248 26.77 -8.21 3.02
N GLY A 249 25.83 -8.35 2.08
CA GLY A 249 25.41 -9.61 1.49
C GLY A 249 24.44 -10.41 2.35
N ASN A 250 23.67 -9.74 3.22
CA ASN A 250 22.60 -10.36 4.00
C ASN A 250 21.24 -10.04 3.40
N CYS A 251 20.36 -11.04 3.40
CA CYS A 251 19.03 -10.87 2.83
C CYS A 251 18.14 -10.06 3.76
N VAL A 252 17.61 -8.92 3.28
CA VAL A 252 16.70 -8.07 4.06
C VAL A 252 15.26 -8.58 4.08
N MET A 253 14.94 -9.57 3.23
CA MET A 253 13.58 -10.11 3.08
C MET A 253 13.33 -11.39 3.87
N CYS A 254 14.34 -12.24 4.09
CA CYS A 254 14.12 -13.52 4.77
C CYS A 254 14.06 -13.33 6.29
N PRO A 255 13.27 -14.14 7.03
CA PRO A 255 13.05 -13.95 8.46
C PRO A 255 14.34 -13.98 9.31
N GLY A 256 15.37 -14.67 8.81
CA GLY A 256 16.63 -14.87 9.51
C GLY A 256 17.72 -13.84 9.19
N ASN A 257 17.49 -12.87 8.30
CA ASN A 257 18.54 -12.04 7.71
C ASN A 257 19.76 -12.87 7.26
N CYS A 258 19.50 -14.02 6.65
CA CYS A 258 20.55 -14.96 6.31
C CYS A 258 21.46 -14.39 5.22
N SER A 259 22.74 -14.76 5.27
CA SER A 259 23.71 -14.43 4.23
C SER A 259 23.27 -14.97 2.87
N TYR A 260 23.74 -14.33 1.79
CA TYR A 260 23.48 -14.76 0.41
C TYR A 260 23.86 -16.22 0.15
N PHE A 261 24.82 -16.80 0.89
CA PHE A 261 25.17 -18.23 0.82
C PHE A 261 24.02 -19.18 1.15
N ALA A 262 23.03 -18.72 1.93
CA ALA A 262 21.84 -19.49 2.25
C ALA A 262 20.78 -19.42 1.14
N HIS A 263 21.05 -18.70 0.04
CA HIS A 263 20.06 -18.37 -0.96
C HIS A 263 20.38 -18.93 -2.33
N ASP A 264 19.34 -19.48 -2.96
CA ASP A 264 19.43 -20.06 -4.30
C ASP A 264 18.36 -19.46 -5.21
N ARG A 265 18.72 -19.34 -6.50
CA ARG A 265 17.78 -18.96 -7.55
C ARG A 265 17.13 -20.21 -8.13
N GLU A 266 15.82 -20.33 -7.98
CA GLU A 266 15.09 -21.53 -8.36
C GLU A 266 13.82 -21.18 -9.15
N ARG A 267 13.25 -22.16 -9.86
CA ARG A 267 11.92 -22.05 -10.51
C ARG A 267 10.84 -22.72 -9.69
N ALA A 268 11.00 -22.70 -8.37
CA ALA A 268 10.01 -23.22 -7.44
C ALA A 268 10.00 -22.34 -6.19
N LEU A 269 8.83 -21.91 -5.76
CA LEU A 269 8.67 -21.13 -4.54
C LEU A 269 8.38 -22.06 -3.36
N TRP A 270 8.82 -21.66 -2.17
CA TRP A 270 8.45 -22.30 -0.91
C TRP A 270 6.99 -21.99 -0.56
N THR A 271 6.14 -22.99 -0.66
CA THR A 271 4.79 -22.98 -0.10
C THR A 271 4.76 -23.83 1.15
N TYR A 272 3.74 -23.63 1.98
CA TYR A 272 3.53 -24.43 3.17
C TYR A 272 2.12 -24.99 3.15
N GLU A 273 2.02 -26.26 3.51
CA GLU A 273 0.76 -26.94 3.76
C GLU A 273 0.70 -27.28 5.24
N THR A 274 -0.33 -26.82 5.93
CA THR A 274 -0.57 -27.25 7.30
C THR A 274 -1.05 -28.69 7.26
N LYS A 275 -0.33 -29.59 7.93
CA LYS A 275 -0.78 -30.95 8.20
C LYS A 275 -0.87 -31.16 9.70
N THR A 276 -1.91 -31.89 10.11
CA THR A 276 -2.01 -32.36 11.48
C THR A 276 -1.18 -33.64 11.61
N GLU A 277 -0.14 -33.59 12.42
CA GLU A 277 0.66 -34.76 12.78
C GLU A 277 0.48 -35.04 14.27
N LYS A 278 0.47 -36.31 14.65
CA LYS A 278 0.58 -36.68 16.06
C LYS A 278 2.04 -36.63 16.47
N ARG A 279 2.34 -35.91 17.54
CA ARG A 279 3.67 -35.87 18.15
C ARG A 279 3.58 -36.08 19.64
N THR A 280 4.59 -36.71 20.20
CA THR A 280 4.72 -36.80 21.66
C THR A 280 5.27 -35.49 22.24
N VAL A 281 4.98 -35.22 23.51
CA VAL A 281 5.55 -34.06 24.21
C VAL A 281 7.08 -34.13 24.24
N GLN A 282 7.64 -35.33 24.37
CA GLN A 282 9.09 -35.55 24.35
C GLN A 282 9.70 -35.19 22.98
N GLU A 283 9.08 -35.61 21.87
CA GLU A 283 9.55 -35.23 20.53
C GLU A 283 9.53 -33.72 20.31
N MET A 284 8.53 -33.02 20.83
CA MET A 284 8.46 -31.56 20.74
C MET A 284 9.57 -30.88 21.55
N LYS A 285 9.85 -31.36 22.77
CA LYS A 285 10.98 -30.90 23.59
C LYS A 285 12.32 -31.14 22.88
N ASP A 286 12.53 -32.35 22.38
CA ASP A 286 13.77 -32.74 21.72
C ASP A 286 14.03 -31.89 20.47
N ASN A 287 12.98 -31.64 19.67
CA ASN A 287 13.07 -30.74 18.52
C ASN A 287 13.43 -29.31 18.94
N PHE A 288 12.82 -28.79 20.02
CA PHE A 288 13.15 -27.46 20.54
C PHE A 288 14.60 -27.38 21.07
N MET A 289 15.02 -28.35 21.88
CA MET A 289 16.38 -28.44 22.43
C MET A 289 17.43 -28.56 21.32
N LYS A 290 17.13 -29.38 20.29
CA LYS A 290 17.98 -29.52 19.10
C LYS A 290 18.11 -28.19 18.35
N ALA A 291 17.01 -27.45 18.19
CA ALA A 291 17.04 -26.12 17.56
C ALA A 291 17.85 -25.10 18.38
N GLN A 292 17.80 -25.18 19.72
CA GLN A 292 18.61 -24.35 20.62
C GLN A 292 20.09 -24.80 20.71
N GLY A 293 20.39 -26.04 20.31
CA GLY A 293 21.70 -26.67 20.50
C GLY A 293 22.06 -26.90 21.98
N LYS A 294 21.07 -26.96 22.87
CA LYS A 294 21.27 -27.09 24.33
C LYS A 294 20.21 -28.00 24.95
N PHE A 295 20.63 -28.81 25.92
CA PHE A 295 19.72 -29.51 26.81
C PHE A 295 19.13 -28.52 27.82
N LEU A 296 17.80 -28.52 27.94
CA LEU A 296 17.04 -27.57 28.76
C LEU A 296 15.99 -28.35 29.54
N ASP A 297 15.76 -27.98 30.80
CA ASP A 297 14.60 -28.46 31.55
C ASP A 297 13.30 -27.72 31.12
N ASN A 298 12.14 -28.19 31.59
CA ASN A 298 10.85 -27.61 31.23
C ASN A 298 10.77 -26.10 31.55
N LYS A 299 11.31 -25.65 32.69
CA LYS A 299 11.28 -24.23 33.08
C LYS A 299 12.16 -23.39 32.16
N GLN A 300 13.35 -23.88 31.83
CA GLN A 300 14.26 -23.23 30.89
C GLN A 300 13.68 -23.18 29.46
N ILE A 301 12.93 -24.21 29.04
CA ILE A 301 12.19 -24.19 27.76
C ILE A 301 11.14 -23.06 27.79
N LEU A 302 10.32 -22.96 28.83
CA LEU A 302 9.31 -21.90 28.98
C LEU A 302 9.94 -20.50 28.92
N GLU A 303 11.02 -20.28 29.67
CA GLU A 303 11.78 -19.02 29.66
C GLU A 303 12.33 -18.69 28.27
N LYS A 304 12.85 -19.68 27.55
CA LYS A 304 13.36 -19.49 26.18
C LYS A 304 12.26 -19.15 25.17
N LEU A 305 11.09 -19.79 25.26
CA LEU A 305 9.95 -19.49 24.41
C LEU A 305 9.50 -18.03 24.58
N ASP A 306 9.47 -17.54 25.83
CA ASP A 306 9.12 -16.15 26.13
C ASP A 306 10.20 -15.16 25.65
N ASP A 307 11.48 -15.49 25.84
CA ASP A 307 12.59 -14.69 25.33
C ASP A 307 12.59 -14.57 23.80
N GLU A 308 12.27 -15.65 23.08
CA GLU A 308 12.18 -15.64 21.61
C GLU A 308 11.04 -14.77 21.11
N LEU A 309 9.86 -14.87 21.76
CA LEU A 309 8.72 -14.01 21.44
C LEU A 309 9.03 -12.55 21.74
N ARG A 310 9.66 -12.26 22.89
CA ARG A 310 10.06 -10.88 23.24
C ARG A 310 11.00 -10.27 22.20
N LYS A 311 12.02 -11.00 21.77
CA LYS A 311 12.96 -10.52 20.72
C LYS A 311 12.27 -10.28 19.38
N LYS A 312 11.35 -11.15 18.98
CA LYS A 312 10.56 -10.96 17.75
C LYS A 312 9.60 -9.77 17.88
N GLN A 313 8.99 -9.58 19.05
CA GLN A 313 8.17 -8.41 19.36
C GLN A 313 8.96 -7.11 19.28
N GLU A 314 10.18 -7.08 19.84
CA GLU A 314 11.07 -5.91 19.78
C GLU A 314 11.37 -5.50 18.33
N LYS A 315 11.67 -6.48 17.45
CA LYS A 315 11.85 -6.25 16.02
C LYS A 315 10.58 -5.72 15.35
N LEU A 316 9.42 -6.28 15.69
CA LEU A 316 8.14 -5.80 15.16
C LEU A 316 7.90 -4.33 15.57
N ASN A 317 8.08 -4.02 16.85
CA ASN A 317 7.89 -2.68 17.41
C ASN A 317 8.85 -1.67 16.75
N HIS A 318 10.09 -2.08 16.45
CA HIS A 318 11.04 -1.24 15.72
C HIS A 318 10.49 -0.81 14.35
N TRP A 319 10.02 -1.75 13.53
CA TRP A 319 9.43 -1.43 12.22
C TRP A 319 8.12 -0.65 12.34
N ALA A 320 7.29 -0.96 13.34
CA ALA A 320 6.05 -0.23 13.60
C ALA A 320 6.33 1.24 13.97
N ASN A 321 7.37 1.49 14.78
CA ASN A 321 7.81 2.84 15.13
C ASN A 321 8.33 3.61 13.91
N LEU A 322 9.09 2.95 13.01
CA LEU A 322 9.52 3.57 11.76
C LEU A 322 8.32 3.98 10.88
N CYS A 323 7.33 3.10 10.73
CA CYS A 323 6.08 3.45 10.05
C CYS A 323 5.34 4.61 10.74
N SER A 324 5.27 4.60 12.07
CA SER A 324 4.61 5.66 12.86
C SER A 324 5.28 7.02 12.67
N ASN A 325 6.62 7.06 12.65
CA ASN A 325 7.39 8.27 12.38
C ASN A 325 7.10 8.80 10.97
N CYS A 326 7.07 7.92 9.96
CA CYS A 326 6.72 8.33 8.59
C CYS A 326 5.28 8.87 8.50
N LEU A 327 4.31 8.22 9.15
CA LEU A 327 2.93 8.67 9.19
C LEU A 327 2.79 10.04 9.87
N SER A 328 3.49 10.23 10.99
CA SER A 328 3.55 11.50 11.71
C SER A 328 4.14 12.58 10.81
N ARG A 329 5.26 12.29 10.15
CA ARG A 329 5.88 13.21 9.21
C ARG A 329 4.96 13.57 8.06
N LEU A 330 4.32 12.59 7.42
CA LEU A 330 3.35 12.81 6.34
C LEU A 330 2.16 13.67 6.80
N SER A 331 1.70 13.53 8.05
CA SER A 331 0.65 14.40 8.59
C SER A 331 1.07 15.87 8.68
N GLU A 332 2.38 16.15 8.83
CA GLU A 332 2.92 17.50 8.91
C GLU A 332 3.14 18.14 7.54
N ILE A 333 3.56 17.35 6.54
CA ILE A 333 4.07 17.88 5.26
C ILE A 333 3.14 17.65 4.07
N ALA A 334 2.37 16.57 4.06
CA ALA A 334 1.54 16.20 2.91
C ALA A 334 0.24 17.00 2.91
N LEU A 335 -0.23 17.36 1.72
CA LEU A 335 -1.54 17.98 1.53
C LEU A 335 -2.68 17.07 1.97
N LYS A 336 -2.52 15.76 1.73
CA LYS A 336 -3.43 14.72 2.21
C LYS A 336 -2.64 13.53 2.75
N SER A 337 -2.78 13.25 4.04
CA SER A 337 -2.09 12.16 4.72
C SER A 337 -2.89 10.84 4.76
N SER A 338 -4.23 10.89 4.68
CA SER A 338 -5.11 9.80 5.13
C SER A 338 -5.40 8.71 4.09
N SER A 339 -5.53 7.47 4.58
CA SER A 339 -5.89 6.23 3.87
C SER A 339 -7.39 5.93 3.78
N LEU A 340 -8.26 6.73 4.42
CA LEU A 340 -9.68 6.37 4.62
C LEU A 340 -10.48 6.19 3.33
N SER A 341 -10.31 7.09 2.34
CA SER A 341 -10.97 6.96 1.03
C SER A 341 -10.45 5.75 0.25
N THR A 342 -9.18 5.40 0.43
CA THR A 342 -8.58 4.19 -0.16
C THR A 342 -9.19 2.93 0.44
N MET A 343 -9.36 2.86 1.77
CA MET A 343 -10.03 1.72 2.41
C MET A 343 -11.50 1.58 1.99
N GLN A 344 -12.24 2.69 1.89
CA GLN A 344 -13.62 2.70 1.42
C GLN A 344 -13.71 2.22 -0.04
N TYR A 345 -12.80 2.68 -0.89
CA TYR A 345 -12.74 2.28 -2.29
C TYR A 345 -12.39 0.80 -2.45
N ILE A 346 -11.39 0.28 -1.73
CA ILE A 346 -11.05 -1.15 -1.74
C ILE A 346 -12.24 -1.99 -1.26
N SER A 347 -12.93 -1.55 -0.22
CA SER A 347 -14.13 -2.27 0.28
C SER A 347 -15.26 -2.30 -0.75
N MET A 348 -15.45 -1.21 -1.49
CA MET A 348 -16.40 -1.16 -2.60
C MET A 348 -16.00 -2.12 -3.73
N LEU A 349 -14.71 -2.17 -4.12
CA LEU A 349 -14.20 -3.09 -5.13
C LEU A 349 -14.39 -4.56 -4.72
N ILE A 350 -14.13 -4.91 -3.46
CA ILE A 350 -14.37 -6.27 -2.95
C ILE A 350 -15.84 -6.64 -3.13
N LYS A 351 -16.75 -5.76 -2.71
CA LYS A 351 -18.19 -5.99 -2.85
C LYS A 351 -18.60 -6.15 -4.31
N THR A 352 -18.07 -5.32 -5.22
CA THR A 352 -18.36 -5.45 -6.65
C THR A 352 -17.87 -6.78 -7.22
N GLU A 353 -16.69 -7.25 -6.86
CA GLU A 353 -16.18 -8.56 -7.28
C GLU A 353 -17.03 -9.71 -6.71
N GLU A 354 -17.48 -9.58 -5.45
CA GLU A 354 -18.41 -10.51 -4.80
C GLU A 354 -19.80 -10.49 -5.43
N ASP A 355 -20.28 -9.37 -5.98
CA ASP A 355 -21.58 -9.28 -6.63
C ASP A 355 -21.51 -9.82 -8.08
N GLU A 356 -20.47 -9.44 -8.84
CA GLU A 356 -20.37 -9.72 -10.29
C GLU A 356 -19.89 -11.13 -10.64
N HIS A 357 -19.15 -11.82 -9.76
CA HIS A 357 -18.64 -13.19 -9.96
C HIS A 357 -17.93 -13.45 -11.31
N LYS A 358 -17.26 -12.42 -11.87
CA LYS A 358 -16.54 -12.56 -13.14
C LYS A 358 -15.39 -13.57 -13.02
N PRO A 359 -15.04 -14.33 -14.07
CA PRO A 359 -13.96 -15.32 -14.02
C PRO A 359 -12.68 -14.79 -13.35
N GLY A 360 -12.16 -15.54 -12.38
CA GLY A 360 -10.98 -15.14 -11.59
C GLY A 360 -11.23 -14.16 -10.44
N PHE A 361 -12.50 -13.91 -10.06
CA PHE A 361 -12.86 -13.00 -8.97
C PHE A 361 -12.25 -13.41 -7.62
N ASP A 362 -12.16 -14.70 -7.30
CA ASP A 362 -11.55 -15.18 -6.06
C ASP A 362 -10.13 -14.65 -5.85
N ASN A 363 -9.29 -14.74 -6.89
CA ASN A 363 -7.92 -14.23 -6.84
C ASN A 363 -7.87 -12.71 -6.70
N ARG A 364 -8.80 -11.98 -7.34
CA ARG A 364 -8.91 -10.53 -7.21
C ARG A 364 -9.33 -10.12 -5.79
N ILE A 365 -10.33 -10.80 -5.22
CA ILE A 365 -10.79 -10.58 -3.84
C ILE A 365 -9.65 -10.84 -2.84
N ILE A 366 -8.89 -11.93 -3.01
CA ILE A 366 -7.73 -12.22 -2.15
C ILE A 366 -6.70 -11.08 -2.22
N GLY A 367 -6.40 -10.59 -3.43
CA GLY A 367 -5.50 -9.44 -3.63
C GLY A 367 -6.01 -8.17 -2.94
N LEU A 368 -7.30 -7.84 -3.11
CA LEU A 368 -7.93 -6.67 -2.51
C LEU A 368 -7.97 -6.76 -0.98
N LYS A 369 -8.25 -7.95 -0.41
CA LYS A 369 -8.24 -8.19 1.03
C LYS A 369 -6.83 -8.01 1.62
N LYS A 370 -5.80 -8.51 0.94
CA LYS A 370 -4.40 -8.26 1.34
C LYS A 370 -4.09 -6.77 1.37
N MET A 371 -4.43 -6.03 0.32
CA MET A 371 -4.20 -4.57 0.29
C MET A 371 -4.98 -3.84 1.38
N LYS A 372 -6.23 -4.23 1.63
CA LYS A 372 -7.02 -3.66 2.72
C LYS A 372 -6.35 -3.86 4.09
N GLN A 373 -5.79 -5.05 4.33
CA GLN A 373 -5.08 -5.37 5.56
C GLN A 373 -3.84 -4.47 5.76
N GLU A 374 -3.11 -4.11 4.70
CA GLU A 374 -1.98 -3.19 4.80
C GLU A 374 -2.40 -1.82 5.36
N PHE A 375 -3.53 -1.28 4.86
CA PHE A 375 -4.07 -0.01 5.36
C PHE A 375 -4.61 -0.11 6.79
N GLU A 376 -5.22 -1.25 7.15
CA GLU A 376 -5.67 -1.50 8.54
C GLU A 376 -4.49 -1.55 9.51
N ILE A 377 -3.36 -2.14 9.10
CA ILE A 377 -2.12 -2.14 9.89
C ILE A 377 -1.61 -0.71 10.08
N LEU A 378 -1.52 0.08 9.01
CA LEU A 378 -1.07 1.48 9.10
C LEU A 378 -1.98 2.33 10.00
N ASP A 379 -3.30 2.11 9.92
CA ASP A 379 -4.27 2.81 10.76
C ASP A 379 -4.14 2.43 12.25
N LYS A 380 -3.90 1.15 12.55
CA LYS A 380 -3.56 0.72 13.92
C LYS A 380 -2.28 1.38 14.44
N ILE A 381 -1.24 1.46 13.60
CA ILE A 381 0.03 2.12 13.95
C ILE A 381 -0.21 3.62 14.23
N ALA A 382 -1.00 4.29 13.39
CA ALA A 382 -1.35 5.69 13.58
C ALA A 382 -2.10 5.94 14.90
N ARG A 383 -2.93 4.98 15.33
CA ARG A 383 -3.67 5.01 16.60
C ARG A 383 -2.86 4.54 17.82
N GLY A 384 -1.64 4.02 17.61
CA GLY A 384 -0.83 3.43 18.69
C GLY A 384 -1.39 2.11 19.24
N GLU A 385 -2.17 1.39 18.44
CA GLU A 385 -2.80 0.12 18.82
C GLU A 385 -1.82 -1.06 18.69
N ASN A 386 -2.09 -2.15 19.44
CA ASN A 386 -1.33 -3.37 19.32
C ASN A 386 -1.59 -4.05 17.96
N LEU A 387 -0.52 -4.49 17.30
CA LEU A 387 -0.57 -5.16 16.00
C LEU A 387 -0.87 -6.66 16.09
N ILE A 388 -0.85 -7.23 17.30
CA ILE A 388 -0.99 -8.67 17.58
C ILE A 388 -2.18 -8.91 18.50
#